data_AF-A0A350T2B8-F1
#
_entry.id   AF-A0A350T2B8-F1
#
_cell.length_a   1.000
_cell.length_b   1.000
_cell.length_c   1.000
_cell.angle_alpha   90.00
_cell.angle_beta   90.00
_cell.angle_gamma   90.00
#
_symmetry.space_group_name_H-M   'P 1'
#
loop_
_entity.id
_entity.type
_entity.pdbx_description
1 polymer ?
#
loop_
_entity_poly.entity_id
_entity_poly.type
_entity_poly.pdbx_seq_one_letter_code
_entity_poly.pdbx_strand_id
1 'polypeptide(L)'
;MPGRERDIVRRLAHAFNAAGQELYLVGGIVRDLLLDRGRSDLDFTTSATPEQTKLAGGAASPDATFAIGEQFGTIGFVFQQPGEPDIVVEITTYRSETYPTPDRRPEVSH
;
A
#
# COMPACT_ATOMS: atom_id res chain seq x y z
N MET A 1 -16.36 0.14 -4.80
CA MET A 1 -15.08 0.74 -5.27
C MET A 1 -15.28 1.42 -6.63
N PRO A 2 -15.02 2.73 -6.75
CA PRO A 2 -15.17 3.49 -8.00
C PRO A 2 -14.17 3.07 -9.08
N GLY A 3 -14.33 3.60 -10.30
CA GLY A 3 -13.63 3.11 -11.49
C GLY A 3 -12.12 3.32 -11.48
N ARG A 4 -11.66 4.46 -10.96
CA ARG A 4 -10.24 4.86 -10.98
C ARG A 4 -9.42 4.08 -9.95
N GLU A 5 -9.95 3.93 -8.73
CA GLU A 5 -9.33 3.09 -7.70
C GLU A 5 -9.22 1.64 -8.19
N ARG A 6 -10.26 1.10 -8.84
CA ARG A 6 -10.25 -0.26 -9.39
C ARG A 6 -9.18 -0.45 -10.46
N ASP A 7 -8.95 0.55 -11.31
CA ASP A 7 -7.88 0.50 -12.30
C ASP A 7 -6.49 0.47 -11.64
N ILE A 8 -6.25 1.35 -10.67
CA ILE A 8 -5.00 1.38 -9.89
C ILE A 8 -4.75 0.04 -9.19
N VAL A 9 -5.77 -0.54 -8.53
CA VAL A 9 -5.65 -1.85 -7.88
C VAL A 9 -5.27 -2.93 -8.89
N ARG A 10 -5.83 -2.93 -10.10
CA ARG A 10 -5.48 -3.93 -11.13
C ARG A 10 -4.04 -3.76 -11.62
N ARG A 11 -3.58 -2.53 -11.84
CA ARG A 11 -2.20 -2.26 -12.25
C ARG A 11 -1.21 -2.73 -11.20
N LEU A 12 -1.47 -2.41 -9.93
CA LEU A 12 -0.66 -2.87 -8.81
C LEU A 12 -0.67 -4.40 -8.66
N ALA A 13 -1.85 -5.03 -8.68
CA ALA A 13 -1.97 -6.48 -8.59
C ALA A 13 -1.20 -7.18 -9.71
N HIS A 14 -1.29 -6.68 -10.95
CA HIS A 14 -0.51 -7.21 -12.06
C HIS A 14 0.99 -7.03 -11.85
N ALA A 15 1.44 -5.85 -11.43
CA ALA A 15 2.85 -5.55 -11.25
C ALA A 15 3.50 -6.39 -10.13
N PHE A 16 2.82 -6.54 -8.99
CA PHE A 16 3.30 -7.37 -7.88
C PHE A 16 3.28 -8.87 -8.24
N ASN A 17 2.21 -9.35 -8.89
CA ASN A 17 2.15 -10.72 -9.36
C ASN A 17 3.24 -11.03 -10.39
N ALA A 18 3.53 -10.11 -11.31
CA ALA A 18 4.64 -10.24 -12.27
C ALA A 18 6.02 -10.26 -11.59
N ALA A 19 6.16 -9.61 -10.43
CA ALA A 19 7.35 -9.66 -9.59
C ALA A 19 7.40 -10.89 -8.66
N GLY A 20 6.40 -11.78 -8.70
CA GLY A 20 6.30 -12.95 -7.83
C GLY A 20 6.03 -12.61 -6.37
N GLN A 21 5.38 -11.46 -6.11
CA GLN A 21 5.09 -10.96 -4.77
C GLN A 21 3.58 -10.98 -4.49
N GLU A 22 3.24 -11.29 -3.25
CA GLU A 22 1.87 -11.20 -2.76
C GLU A 22 1.48 -9.73 -2.51
N LEU A 23 0.20 -9.40 -2.71
CA LEU A 23 -0.33 -8.07 -2.46
C LEU A 23 -1.78 -8.18 -1.99
N TYR A 24 -2.05 -7.67 -0.78
CA TYR A 24 -3.37 -7.73 -0.17
C TYR A 24 -3.85 -6.36 0.25
N LEU A 25 -5.10 -6.04 -0.07
CA LEU A 25 -5.78 -4.86 0.47
C LEU A 25 -6.11 -5.12 1.94
N VAL A 26 -5.74 -4.20 2.83
CA VAL A 26 -5.90 -4.35 4.28
C VAL A 26 -6.46 -3.09 4.93
N GLY A 27 -6.70 -3.14 6.24
CA GLY A 27 -7.03 -1.95 7.02
C GLY A 27 -8.50 -1.50 6.90
N GLY A 28 -8.71 -0.21 7.16
CA GLY A 28 -10.05 0.40 7.26
C GLY A 28 -10.85 0.27 5.97
N ILE A 29 -10.18 0.34 4.82
CA ILE A 29 -10.83 0.25 3.51
C ILE A 29 -11.52 -1.09 3.27
N VAL A 30 -10.98 -2.21 3.76
CA VAL A 30 -11.66 -3.52 3.65
C VAL A 30 -12.97 -3.50 4.44
N ARG A 31 -12.93 -3.02 5.69
CA ARG A 31 -14.13 -2.85 6.53
C ARG A 31 -15.14 -1.92 5.87
N ASP A 32 -14.67 -0.78 5.37
CA ASP A 32 -15.55 0.26 4.84
C ASP A 32 -16.19 -0.18 3.52
N LEU A 33 -15.48 -0.92 2.65
CA LEU A 33 -16.04 -1.57 1.47
C LEU A 33 -17.11 -2.61 1.83
N LEU A 34 -16.92 -3.37 2.91
CA LEU A 34 -17.91 -4.34 3.39
C LEU A 34 -19.15 -3.68 4.03
N LEU A 35 -18.99 -2.49 4.60
CA LEU A 35 -20.06 -1.72 5.25
C LEU A 35 -20.71 -0.67 4.35
N ASP A 36 -20.37 -0.66 3.06
CA ASP A 36 -20.82 0.35 2.08
C ASP A 36 -20.58 1.80 2.54
N ARG A 37 -19.43 2.03 3.20
CA ARG A 37 -18.99 3.35 3.65
C ARG A 37 -18.07 3.99 2.62
N GLY A 38 -18.13 5.32 2.55
CA GLY A 38 -17.35 6.14 1.61
C GLY A 38 -15.84 6.04 1.80
N ARG A 39 -15.12 6.58 0.79
CA ARG A 39 -13.70 6.40 0.48
C ARG A 39 -12.76 6.49 1.70
N SER A 40 -11.81 5.56 1.75
CA SER A 40 -10.60 5.59 2.55
C SER A 40 -9.39 5.37 1.65
N ASP A 41 -8.21 5.77 2.12
CA ASP A 41 -6.93 5.60 1.42
C ASP A 41 -6.68 4.11 1.12
N LEU A 42 -5.91 3.84 0.06
CA LEU A 42 -5.64 2.47 -0.38
C LEU A 42 -4.45 1.89 0.38
N ASP A 43 -4.74 1.13 1.43
CA ASP A 43 -3.73 0.42 2.22
C ASP A 43 -3.53 -1.01 1.73
N PHE A 44 -2.29 -1.34 1.38
CA PHE A 44 -1.89 -2.68 1.02
C PHE A 44 -0.78 -3.22 1.90
N THR A 45 -0.69 -4.54 1.95
CA THR A 45 0.47 -5.25 2.49
C THR A 45 1.01 -6.27 1.51
N THR A 46 2.31 -6.52 1.57
CA THR A 46 3.03 -7.31 0.57
C THR A 46 4.15 -8.15 1.20
N SER A 47 4.48 -9.27 0.54
CA SER A 47 5.66 -10.06 0.84
C SER A 47 6.97 -9.40 0.41
N ALA A 48 6.87 -8.37 -0.44
CA ALA A 48 8.01 -7.69 -1.02
C ALA A 48 8.74 -6.82 0.01
N THR A 49 10.07 -6.78 -0.03
CA THR A 49 10.85 -5.79 0.73
C THR A 49 10.53 -4.36 0.27
N PRO A 50 10.90 -3.30 1.01
CA PRO A 50 10.67 -1.92 0.57
C PRO A 50 11.30 -1.60 -0.79
N GLU A 51 12.46 -2.18 -1.08
CA GLU A 51 13.15 -2.02 -2.37
C GLU A 51 12.40 -2.72 -3.51
N GLN A 52 11.95 -3.95 -3.29
CA GLN A 52 11.10 -4.68 -4.25
C GLN A 52 9.75 -3.99 -4.45
N THR A 53 9.18 -3.42 -3.38
CA THR A 53 7.94 -2.64 -3.40
C THR A 53 8.09 -1.40 -4.28
N LYS A 54 9.21 -0.66 -4.17
CA LYS A 54 9.50 0.48 -5.05
C LYS A 54 9.56 0.06 -6.53
N LEU A 55 10.21 -1.07 -6.83
CA LEU A 55 10.32 -1.58 -8.21
C LEU A 55 8.96 -2.03 -8.76
N ALA A 56 8.24 -2.88 -8.02
CA ALA A 56 6.94 -3.40 -8.45
C ALA A 56 5.87 -2.30 -8.51
N GLY A 57 5.78 -1.44 -7.49
CA GLY A 57 4.86 -0.31 -7.47
C GLY A 57 5.16 0.72 -8.56
N GLY A 58 6.43 0.98 -8.86
CA GLY A 58 6.84 1.83 -9.99
C GLY A 58 6.34 1.32 -11.35
N ALA A 59 6.29 -0.02 -11.53
CA ALA A 59 5.74 -0.62 -12.75
C ALA A 59 4.23 -0.41 -12.92
N ALA A 60 3.51 0.01 -11.88
CA ALA A 60 2.10 0.43 -11.98
C ALA A 60 1.91 1.87 -12.50
N SER A 61 3.02 2.57 -12.83
CA SER A 61 3.03 3.95 -13.34
C SER A 61 2.35 4.96 -12.41
N PRO A 62 2.84 5.12 -11.17
CA PRO A 62 2.44 6.23 -10.32
C PRO A 62 3.06 7.55 -10.81
N ASP A 63 2.41 8.67 -10.50
CA ASP A 63 2.92 10.01 -10.80
C ASP A 63 4.03 10.41 -9.82
N ALA A 64 3.98 9.90 -8.59
CA ALA A 64 5.03 10.08 -7.59
C ALA A 64 5.19 8.87 -6.68
N THR A 65 6.39 8.71 -6.12
CA THR A 65 6.71 7.71 -5.08
C THR A 65 7.35 8.44 -3.89
N PHE A 66 6.95 8.11 -2.67
CA PHE A 66 7.54 8.65 -1.45
C PHE A 66 7.89 7.54 -0.45
N ALA A 67 9.02 7.70 0.21
CA ALA A 67 9.66 6.66 1.04
C ALA A 67 9.87 7.10 2.50
N ILE A 68 9.07 8.06 2.98
CA ILE A 68 9.19 8.57 4.36
C ILE A 68 8.98 7.44 5.40
N GLY A 69 8.09 6.49 5.09
CA GLY A 69 7.80 5.30 5.90
C GLY A 69 8.72 4.10 5.65
N GLU A 70 9.76 4.22 4.81
CA GLU A 70 10.56 3.07 4.36
C GLU A 70 11.23 2.33 5.51
N GLN A 71 11.72 3.06 6.52
CA GLN A 71 12.31 2.48 7.74
C GLN A 71 11.33 1.61 8.55
N PHE A 72 10.02 1.74 8.30
CA PHE A 72 8.95 0.96 8.92
C PHE A 72 8.32 -0.05 7.94
N GLY A 73 8.92 -0.20 6.75
CA GLY A 73 8.47 -1.13 5.71
C GLY A 73 7.42 -0.55 4.75
N THR A 74 7.11 0.75 4.81
CA THR A 74 6.02 1.37 4.04
C THR A 74 6.53 2.24 2.90
N ILE A 75 6.03 2.00 1.69
CA ILE A 75 6.27 2.83 0.51
C ILE A 75 4.94 3.41 0.02
N GLY A 76 4.93 4.71 -0.27
CA GLY A 76 3.76 5.41 -0.76
C GLY A 76 3.84 5.74 -2.25
N PHE A 77 2.69 5.69 -2.92
CA PHE A 77 2.53 6.02 -4.34
C PHE A 77 1.36 6.99 -4.52
N VAL A 78 1.54 7.98 -5.39
CA VAL A 78 0.49 8.95 -5.73
C VAL A 78 0.10 8.75 -7.18
N PHE A 79 -1.21 8.66 -7.42
CA PHE A 79 -1.81 8.64 -8.74
C PHE A 79 -2.69 9.87 -8.92
N GLN A 80 -2.44 10.64 -9.98
CA GLN A 80 -3.08 11.91 -10.29
C GLN A 80 -3.92 11.78 -11.56
N GLN A 81 -4.95 12.61 -11.66
CA GLN A 81 -5.74 12.77 -12.88
C GLN A 81 -6.30 14.20 -12.89
N PRO A 82 -6.20 14.93 -14.01
CA PRO A 82 -6.71 16.29 -14.10
C PRO A 82 -8.19 16.37 -13.69
N GLY A 83 -8.50 17.28 -12.76
CA GLY A 83 -9.88 17.53 -12.29
C GLY A 83 -10.40 16.55 -11.24
N GLU A 84 -9.59 15.60 -10.77
CA GLU A 84 -9.97 14.63 -9.74
C GLU A 84 -9.03 14.72 -8.52
N PRO A 85 -9.48 14.33 -7.32
CA PRO A 85 -8.60 14.21 -6.17
C PRO A 85 -7.48 13.18 -6.40
N ASP A 86 -6.32 13.42 -5.80
CA ASP A 86 -5.22 12.45 -5.83
C ASP A 86 -5.62 11.15 -5.10
N ILE A 87 -5.14 10.03 -5.62
CA ILE A 87 -5.29 8.73 -4.97
C ILE A 87 -3.93 8.34 -4.41
N VAL A 88 -3.87 8.22 -3.08
CA VAL A 88 -2.69 7.78 -2.37
C VAL A 88 -2.83 6.28 -2.08
N VAL A 89 -1.75 5.55 -2.36
CA VAL A 89 -1.61 4.14 -2.05
C VAL A 89 -0.42 3.97 -1.13
N GLU A 90 -0.62 3.33 0.01
CA GLU A 90 0.47 2.91 0.89
C GLU A 90 0.62 1.39 0.84
N ILE A 91 1.84 0.91 0.66
CA ILE A 91 2.14 -0.53 0.61
C ILE A 91 3.17 -0.84 1.69
N THR A 92 2.80 -1.70 2.63
CA THR A 92 3.63 -2.07 3.79
C THR A 92 4.09 -3.52 3.71
N THR A 93 5.40 -3.75 3.78
CA THR A 93 6.00 -5.08 3.88
C THR A 93 5.44 -5.83 5.10
N TYR A 94 5.27 -7.14 5.02
CA TYR A 94 4.95 -7.94 6.21
C TYR A 94 5.91 -7.62 7.34
N ARG A 95 5.36 -7.45 8.54
CA ARG A 95 6.15 -7.23 9.72
C ARG A 95 5.49 -7.87 10.92
N SER A 96 6.32 -8.37 11.83
CA SER A 96 5.87 -8.75 13.15
C SER A 96 6.41 -7.73 14.13
N GLU A 97 5.52 -7.19 14.96
CA GLU A 97 5.88 -6.26 16.02
C GLU A 97 5.89 -7.00 17.36
N THR A 98 6.98 -6.84 18.11
CA THR A 98 7.04 -7.27 19.51
C THR A 98 7.16 -6.03 20.39
N TYR A 99 6.36 -5.97 21.45
CA TYR A 99 6.36 -4.88 22.41
C TYR A 99 7.02 -5.36 23.72
N PRO A 100 8.35 -5.20 23.88
CA PRO A 100 9.06 -5.71 25.04
C PRO A 100 8.80 -4.87 26.31
N THR A 101 8.30 -3.64 26.15
CA THR A 101 7.97 -2.73 27.25
C THR A 101 6.49 -2.29 27.17
N PRO A 102 5.90 -1.75 28.25
CA PRO A 102 4.54 -1.20 28.25
C PRO A 102 4.39 0.10 27.45
N ASP A 103 5.49 0.67 26.96
CA ASP A 103 5.44 1.84 26.09
C ASP A 103 5.08 1.41 24.66
N ARG A 104 4.61 2.37 23.83
CA ARG A 104 4.10 2.08 22.49
C ARG A 104 5.21 1.96 21.43
N ARG A 105 6.44 1.65 21.80
CA ARG A 105 7.55 1.48 20.84
C ARG A 105 7.75 0.00 20.54
N PRO A 106 7.38 -0.47 19.34
CA PRO A 106 7.65 -1.85 18.95
C PRO A 106 9.10 -2.05 18.53
N GLU A 107 9.62 -3.25 18.75
CA GLU A 107 10.70 -3.81 17.93
C GLU A 107 10.06 -4.46 16.69
N VAL A 108 10.62 -4.18 15.52
CA VAL A 108 10.06 -4.58 14.22
C VAL A 108 11.00 -5.55 13.51
N SER A 109 10.48 -6.70 13.10
CA SER A 109 11.15 -7.62 12.16
C SER A 109 10.44 -7.64 10.81
N HIS A 110 11.22 -7.64 9.74
CA HIS A 110 10.81 -7.67 8.34
C HIS A 110 11.34 -8.93 7.65
#